data_AF-A0A2V6FPU6-F1
#
_entry.id   AF-A0A2V6FPU6-F1
#
_cell.length_a   1.000
_cell.length_b   1.000
_cell.length_c   1.000
_cell.angle_alpha   90.00
_cell.angle_beta   90.00
_cell.angle_gamma   90.00
#
_symmetry.space_group_name_H-M   'P 1'
#
loop_
_entity.id
_entity.type
_entity.pdbx_description
1 polymer ?
#
loop_
_entity_poly.entity_id
_entity_poly.type
_entity_poly.pdbx_seq_one_letter_code
_entity_poly.pdbx_strand_id
1 'polypeptide(L)'
;MGQKVNPTGFRLSVNRDWRSRWYASSQEFPSFLHSDLKIRNYVKKKLQFAAVSKIVIERAWNSIRVTIHTARPGIVIGRKGAEIE
;
A
#
# COMPACT_ATOMS: atom_id res chain seq x y z
N MET A 1 -5.48 30.31 17.01
CA MET A 1 -5.62 28.88 16.64
C MET A 1 -4.36 28.46 15.89
N GLY A 2 -3.61 27.46 16.37
CA GLY A 2 -2.35 27.03 15.77
C GLY A 2 -2.50 25.88 14.77
N GLN A 3 -1.59 25.80 13.80
CA GLN A 3 -1.51 24.69 12.86
C GLN A 3 -1.07 23.40 13.59
N LYS A 4 -1.78 22.29 13.36
CA LYS A 4 -1.45 20.99 13.95
C LYS A 4 -0.69 20.12 12.96
N VAL A 5 0.29 19.37 13.45
CA VAL A 5 1.10 18.43 12.66
C VAL A 5 0.27 17.17 12.31
N ASN A 6 0.59 16.54 11.18
CA ASN A 6 -0.03 15.26 10.82
C ASN A 6 0.33 14.17 11.85
N PRO A 7 -0.66 13.60 12.56
CA PRO A 7 -0.44 12.62 13.61
C PRO A 7 0.19 11.31 13.13
N THR A 8 0.02 10.97 11.85
CA THR A 8 0.59 9.75 11.25
C THR A 8 2.07 9.96 10.98
N GLY A 9 2.42 11.08 10.34
CA GLY A 9 3.80 11.42 10.01
C GLY A 9 4.66 11.58 11.27
N PHE A 10 4.13 12.28 12.27
CA PHE A 10 4.81 12.48 13.56
C PHE A 10 5.18 11.18 14.28
N ARG A 11 4.42 10.09 14.07
CA ARG A 11 4.61 8.81 14.77
C ARG A 11 5.35 7.75 13.94
N LEU A 12 5.76 8.05 12.71
CA LEU A 12 6.42 7.09 11.81
C LEU A 12 7.71 6.48 12.40
N SER A 13 8.48 7.26 13.16
CA SER A 13 9.73 6.77 13.76
C SER A 13 9.54 6.05 15.10
N VAL A 14 8.34 6.08 15.68
CA VAL A 14 8.10 5.65 17.07
C VAL A 14 7.16 4.45 17.16
N ASN A 15 5.94 4.57 16.61
CA ASN A 15 4.88 3.57 16.81
C ASN A 15 3.99 3.38 15.57
N ARG A 16 4.45 3.82 14.39
CA ARG A 16 3.72 3.62 13.12
C ARG A 16 4.69 3.18 12.04
N ASP A 17 4.36 2.08 11.36
CA ASP A 17 5.19 1.63 10.26
C ASP A 17 4.91 2.33 8.93
N TRP A 18 5.95 2.34 8.09
CA TRP A 18 5.88 2.70 6.68
C TRP A 18 4.89 1.82 5.91
N ARG A 19 4.17 2.43 4.97
CA ARG A 19 3.26 1.74 4.05
C ARG A 19 3.95 1.21 2.79
N SER A 20 5.15 1.71 2.48
CA SER A 20 6.03 1.18 1.44
C SER A 20 7.34 0.84 2.14
N ARG A 21 7.71 -0.44 2.17
CA ARG A 21 8.90 -0.96 2.85
C ARG A 21 9.82 -1.58 1.82
N TRP A 22 10.74 -0.77 1.31
CA TRP A 22 11.74 -1.19 0.36
C TRP A 22 12.87 -0.17 0.33
N TYR A 23 14.01 -0.60 -0.19
CA TYR A 23 15.17 0.25 -0.43
C TYR A 23 15.44 0.29 -1.94
N ALA A 24 15.94 1.42 -2.41
CA ALA A 24 16.36 1.60 -3.80
C ALA A 24 17.50 2.61 -3.86
N SER A 25 18.29 2.52 -4.92
CA SER A 25 19.27 3.55 -5.25
C SER A 25 18.58 4.88 -5.60
N SER A 26 19.27 6.00 -5.44
CA SER A 26 18.71 7.33 -5.74
C SER A 26 18.23 7.48 -7.19
N GLN A 27 18.82 6.72 -8.12
CA GLN A 27 18.45 6.73 -9.54
C GLN A 27 17.14 5.96 -9.79
N GLU A 28 16.91 4.86 -9.08
CA GLU A 28 15.74 3.99 -9.28
C GLU A 28 14.53 4.42 -8.43
N PHE A 29 14.78 5.13 -7.32
CA PHE A 29 13.75 5.55 -6.37
C PHE A 29 12.57 6.28 -7.04
N PRO A 30 12.75 7.25 -7.95
CA PRO A 30 11.62 7.94 -8.59
C PRO A 30 10.74 7.00 -9.40
N SER A 31 11.34 6.05 -10.12
CA SER A 31 10.63 5.08 -10.96
C SER A 31 9.80 4.12 -10.10
N PHE A 32 10.37 3.63 -8.99
CA PHE A 32 9.67 2.75 -8.07
C PHE A 32 8.56 3.47 -7.32
N LEU A 33 8.78 4.71 -6.89
CA LEU A 33 7.75 5.52 -6.25
C LEU A 33 6.55 5.77 -7.19
N HIS A 34 6.83 6.09 -8.46
CA HIS A 34 5.78 6.29 -9.45
C HIS A 34 4.97 5.00 -9.70
N SER A 35 5.67 3.87 -9.77
CA SER A 35 5.05 2.54 -9.87
C SER A 35 4.18 2.21 -8.65
N ASP A 36 4.64 2.50 -7.44
CA ASP A 36 3.87 2.31 -6.20
C ASP A 36 2.58 3.14 -6.19
N LEU A 37 2.63 4.40 -6.66
CA LEU A 37 1.43 5.24 -6.77
C LEU A 37 0.41 4.67 -7.74
N LYS A 38 0.87 4.17 -8.91
CA LYS A 38 0.03 3.49 -9.89
C LYS A 38 -0.65 2.24 -9.30
N ILE A 39 0.11 1.39 -8.61
CA ILE A 39 -0.40 0.18 -7.95
C ILE A 39 -1.47 0.56 -6.91
N ARG A 40 -1.19 1.55 -6.05
CA ARG A 40 -2.15 2.01 -5.02
C ARG A 40 -3.45 2.51 -5.64
N ASN A 41 -3.36 3.29 -6.71
CA ASN A 41 -4.54 3.83 -7.41
C ASN A 41 -5.35 2.72 -8.09
N TYR A 42 -4.67 1.77 -8.74
CA TYR A 42 -5.30 0.63 -9.38
C TYR A 42 -6.06 -0.24 -8.37
N VAL A 43 -5.40 -0.65 -7.29
CA VAL A 43 -6.01 -1.48 -6.23
C VAL A 43 -7.19 -0.76 -5.59
N LYS A 44 -7.05 0.54 -5.29
CA LYS A 44 -8.14 1.33 -4.70
C LYS A 44 -9.34 1.45 -5.64
N LYS A 45 -9.11 1.51 -6.96
CA LYS A 45 -10.18 1.57 -7.97
C LYS A 45 -10.86 0.21 -8.18
N LYS A 46 -10.10 -0.88 -8.22
CA LYS A 46 -10.65 -2.24 -8.39
C LYS A 46 -11.43 -2.67 -7.14
N LEU A 47 -10.93 -2.39 -5.95
CA LEU A 47 -11.46 -2.87 -4.67
C LEU A 47 -12.31 -1.83 -3.90
N GLN A 48 -13.02 -0.94 -4.60
CA GLN A 48 -13.82 0.11 -3.94
C GLN A 48 -14.85 -0.45 -2.96
N PHE A 49 -15.49 -1.56 -3.31
CA PHE A 49 -16.52 -2.20 -2.48
C PHE A 49 -15.97 -3.08 -1.35
N ALA A 50 -14.66 -3.33 -1.35
CA ALA A 50 -14.02 -4.24 -0.41
C ALA A 50 -13.53 -3.57 0.89
N ALA A 51 -13.85 -2.29 1.13
CA ALA A 51 -13.49 -1.59 2.37
C ALA A 51 -12.00 -1.76 2.75
N VAL A 52 -11.09 -1.39 1.84
CA VAL A 52 -9.64 -1.48 2.03
C VAL A 52 -9.17 -0.38 2.99
N SER A 53 -8.50 -0.77 4.08
CA SER A 53 -8.02 0.16 5.12
C SER A 53 -6.56 0.57 4.93
N LYS A 54 -5.69 -0.38 4.57
CA LYS A 54 -4.25 -0.17 4.41
C LYS A 54 -3.71 -1.04 3.28
N ILE A 55 -2.82 -0.47 2.47
CA ILE A 55 -2.06 -1.19 1.44
C ILE A 55 -0.59 -1.04 1.80
N VAL A 56 0.06 -2.17 2.08
CA VAL A 56 1.50 -2.27 2.34
C VAL A 56 2.17 -2.82 1.09
N ILE A 57 3.19 -2.14 0.61
CA ILE A 57 3.99 -2.55 -0.55
C ILE A 57 5.39 -2.85 -0.06
N GLU A 58 5.85 -4.07 -0.30
CA GLU A 58 7.21 -4.51 -0.01
C GLU A 58 7.85 -4.91 -1.34
N ARG A 59 9.08 -4.48 -1.58
CA ARG A 59 9.84 -4.87 -2.78
C ARG A 59 11.06 -5.65 -2.35
N ALA A 60 11.18 -6.88 -2.85
CA ALA A 60 12.40 -7.65 -2.85
C ALA A 60 13.07 -7.55 -4.23
N TRP A 61 14.29 -8.05 -4.38
CA TRP A 61 15.11 -7.91 -5.59
C TRP A 61 14.36 -8.22 -6.90
N ASN A 62 13.60 -9.32 -6.93
CA ASN A 62 12.86 -9.77 -8.12
C ASN A 62 11.34 -9.84 -7.92
N SER A 63 10.81 -9.39 -6.79
CA SER A 63 9.39 -9.55 -6.50
C SER A 63 8.80 -8.38 -5.74
N ILE A 64 7.52 -8.10 -6.04
CA ILE A 64 6.74 -7.09 -5.35
C ILE A 64 5.66 -7.82 -4.57
N ARG A 65 5.64 -7.62 -3.25
CA ARG A 65 4.62 -8.13 -2.36
C ARG A 65 3.67 -7.00 -1.99
N VAL A 66 2.40 -7.16 -2.35
CA VAL A 66 1.33 -6.20 -2.00
C VAL A 66 0.41 -6.84 -0.98
N THR A 67 0.45 -6.34 0.25
CA THR A 67 -0.40 -6.81 1.34
C THR A 67 -1.57 -5.85 1.51
N ILE A 68 -2.78 -6.36 1.30
CA ILE A 68 -4.02 -5.60 1.37
C ILE A 68 -4.72 -5.91 2.70
N HIS A 69 -4.89 -4.91 3.54
CA HIS A 69 -5.71 -5.00 4.74
C HIS A 69 -7.12 -4.54 4.41
N THR A 70 -8.08 -5.45 4.52
CA THR A 70 -9.49 -5.23 4.20
C THR A 70 -10.36 -5.79 5.31
N ALA A 71 -11.49 -5.12 5.57
CA ALA A 71 -12.53 -5.65 6.47
C ALA A 71 -13.39 -6.75 5.82
N ARG A 72 -13.37 -6.87 4.48
CA ARG A 72 -14.18 -7.80 3.69
C ARG A 72 -13.30 -8.62 2.74
N PRO A 73 -12.48 -9.55 3.25
CA PRO A 73 -11.56 -10.35 2.43
C PRO A 73 -12.28 -11.21 1.39
N GLY A 74 -13.49 -11.70 1.68
CA GLY A 74 -14.24 -12.55 0.75
C GLY A 74 -14.59 -11.88 -0.59
N ILE A 75 -14.80 -10.55 -0.60
CA ILE A 75 -15.03 -9.79 -1.83
C ILE A 75 -13.74 -9.70 -2.64
N VAL A 76 -12.58 -9.52 -1.98
CA VAL A 76 -11.27 -9.42 -2.66
C VAL A 76 -10.81 -10.75 -3.25
N ILE A 77 -11.11 -11.85 -2.57
CA ILE A 77 -10.71 -13.20 -3.02
C ILE A 77 -11.64 -13.69 -4.15
N GLY A 78 -12.93 -13.33 -4.09
CA GLY A 78 -13.94 -13.83 -5.01
C GLY A 78 -14.27 -15.32 -4.79
N ARG A 79 -15.13 -15.89 -5.65
CA ARG A 79 -15.45 -17.33 -5.59
C ARG A 79 -14.25 -18.13 -6.08
N LYS A 80 -13.71 -19.03 -5.23
CA LYS A 80 -12.54 -19.88 -5.52
C LYS A 80 -11.25 -19.13 -5.92
N GLY A 81 -11.10 -17.86 -5.55
CA GLY A 81 -9.88 -17.10 -5.87
C GLY A 81 -9.88 -16.41 -7.23
N ALA A 82 -11.01 -16.44 -7.96
CA ALA A 82 -11.10 -15.92 -9.34
C ALA A 82 -10.79 -14.41 -9.50
N GLU A 83 -10.81 -13.61 -8.43
CA GLU A 83 -10.49 -12.18 -8.51
C GLU A 83 -9.00 -11.85 -8.22
N ILE A 84 -8.23 -12.84 -7.78
CA ILE A 84 -6.80 -12.71 -7.43
C ILE A 84 -5.89 -12.91 -8.65
N GLU A 85 -6.33 -13.68 -9.65
CA GLU A 85 -5.67 -13.85 -10.95
C GLU A 85 -5.84 -12.61 -11.84
#